data_AF-A0AAD5TFF7-F1
#
_entry.id   AF-A0AAD5TFF7-F1
#
_cell.length_a   1.000
_cell.length_b   1.000
_cell.length_c   1.000
_cell.angle_alpha   90.00
_cell.angle_beta   90.00
_cell.angle_gamma   90.00
#
_symmetry.space_group_name_H-M   'P 1'
#
loop_
_entity.id
_entity.type
_entity.pdbx_description
1 polymer ?
#
loop_
_entity_poly.entity_id
_entity_poly.type
_entity_poly.pdbx_seq_one_letter_code
_entity_poly.pdbx_strand_id
1 'polypeptide(L)'
;MKTKVVAAPHSLATKVPPKTSVARKQAALKPTPTATGTTECKPAEPNVMVVLAPDRPTVAANIEEDLPPPPLDRSLRSMDIRNLVEVLKPIVEHPVRTYTPLILDRSRRVETFFRYSADFDGIFLPAKKFLLKTLVQKTMTLPEALEEMRTLLVTAMKYGRTLVVDMADSATDFTHKFTSEDAFPAIEVLSECGRRMTKEANWAKVVRDADRENGVFVVREGFKVVVTSVFLIADYDEFLRSAIPMDEMIPIHIQPAQGDADS
;
A
#
# COMPACT_ATOMS: atom_id res chain seq x y z
N MET A 1 40.74 27.88 -41.88
CA MET A 1 40.97 28.50 -40.56
C MET A 1 41.15 27.40 -39.53
N LYS A 2 42.15 27.54 -38.67
CA LYS A 2 42.76 26.45 -37.88
C LYS A 2 41.88 26.05 -36.68
N THR A 3 41.62 24.76 -36.60
CA THR A 3 41.02 24.02 -35.47
C THR A 3 41.91 24.13 -34.23
N LYS A 4 41.34 24.53 -33.09
CA LYS A 4 42.05 24.52 -31.79
C LYS A 4 41.37 23.50 -30.88
N VAL A 5 41.96 22.31 -30.81
CA VAL A 5 41.64 21.25 -29.85
C VAL A 5 42.32 21.59 -28.54
N VAL A 6 41.56 21.72 -27.45
CA VAL A 6 42.10 21.87 -26.10
C VAL A 6 41.75 20.60 -25.33
N ALA A 7 42.79 19.81 -25.06
CA ALA A 7 42.74 18.67 -24.17
C ALA A 7 42.82 19.14 -22.71
N ALA A 8 41.97 18.56 -21.86
CA ALA A 8 42.10 18.67 -20.41
C ALA A 8 42.43 17.27 -19.83
N PRO A 9 43.56 17.10 -19.14
CA PRO A 9 43.80 15.96 -18.28
C PRO A 9 43.46 16.32 -16.82
N HIS A 10 42.96 15.34 -16.04
CA HIS A 10 43.23 15.14 -14.60
C HIS A 10 42.17 14.14 -14.06
N SER A 11 42.51 12.87 -13.88
CA SER A 11 43.26 12.26 -12.76
C SER A 11 42.40 11.94 -11.54
N LEU A 12 41.96 10.67 -11.52
CA LEU A 12 41.93 9.72 -10.40
C LEU A 12 42.24 10.24 -8.99
N ALA A 13 41.26 10.08 -8.09
CA ALA A 13 41.51 9.81 -6.67
C ALA A 13 40.27 9.14 -6.03
N THR A 14 40.21 7.81 -6.10
CA THR A 14 39.29 6.98 -5.32
C THR A 14 39.80 6.88 -3.87
N LYS A 15 39.09 7.54 -2.94
CA LYS A 15 39.30 7.34 -1.49
C LYS A 15 38.46 6.15 -1.03
N VAL A 16 39.12 5.04 -0.75
CA VAL A 16 38.57 3.87 -0.06
C VAL A 16 38.65 4.09 1.46
N PRO A 17 37.54 4.11 2.20
CA PRO A 17 37.60 4.06 3.66
C PRO A 17 37.78 2.61 4.19
N PRO A 18 38.45 2.46 5.35
CA PRO A 18 38.96 1.18 5.85
C PRO A 18 37.89 0.26 6.44
N LYS A 19 38.07 -1.04 6.22
CA LYS A 19 37.29 -2.13 6.81
C LYS A 19 37.53 -2.19 8.32
N THR A 20 36.50 -1.92 9.12
CA THR A 20 36.53 -2.19 10.57
C THR A 20 35.92 -3.55 10.84
N SER A 21 36.80 -4.49 11.18
CA SER A 21 36.48 -5.80 11.74
C SER A 21 36.05 -5.65 13.20
N VAL A 22 34.86 -6.12 13.56
CA VAL A 22 34.59 -6.54 14.94
C VAL A 22 33.88 -7.89 14.92
N ALA A 23 34.67 -8.92 15.19
CA ALA A 23 34.19 -10.20 15.63
C ALA A 23 33.64 -10.07 17.06
N ARG A 24 32.40 -10.50 17.30
CA ARG A 24 32.01 -10.96 18.63
C ARG A 24 31.12 -12.19 18.55
N LYS A 25 31.82 -13.31 18.58
CA LYS A 25 31.37 -14.64 18.97
C LYS A 25 30.72 -14.55 20.35
N GLN A 26 29.41 -14.77 20.46
CA GLN A 26 28.80 -15.21 21.70
C GLN A 26 28.00 -16.48 21.46
N ALA A 27 28.32 -17.44 22.33
CA ALA A 27 27.92 -18.82 22.26
C ALA A 27 26.55 -19.04 22.89
N ALA A 28 25.84 -20.00 22.29
CA ALA A 28 24.90 -20.95 22.84
C ALA A 28 24.47 -20.79 24.32
N LEU A 29 23.15 -20.67 24.51
CA LEU A 29 22.43 -21.29 25.63
C LEU A 29 21.16 -21.93 25.07
N LYS A 30 21.19 -23.26 24.98
CA LYS A 30 19.99 -24.10 24.87
C LYS A 30 19.36 -24.22 26.26
N PRO A 31 18.05 -24.00 26.41
CA PRO A 31 17.27 -24.72 27.39
C PRO A 31 16.31 -25.73 26.72
N THR A 32 16.51 -26.97 27.15
CA THR A 32 15.74 -28.21 26.98
C THR A 32 14.25 -28.05 27.37
N PRO A 33 13.33 -28.82 26.75
CA PRO A 33 11.89 -28.67 26.91
C PRO A 33 11.38 -29.21 28.24
N THR A 34 10.41 -28.53 28.85
CA THR A 34 9.62 -29.06 29.97
C THR A 34 8.22 -29.40 29.46
N ALA A 35 7.93 -30.69 29.44
CA ALA A 35 6.61 -31.26 29.21
C ALA A 35 5.84 -31.29 30.53
N THR A 36 4.61 -30.77 30.55
CA THR A 36 3.52 -31.05 31.54
C THR A 36 2.40 -30.04 31.23
N GLY A 37 1.11 -30.36 31.17
CA GLY A 37 0.37 -31.61 31.30
C GLY A 37 -1.03 -31.33 30.74
N THR A 38 -1.63 -32.36 30.16
CA THR A 38 -3.01 -32.34 29.67
C THR A 38 -3.94 -32.37 30.88
N THR A 39 -4.84 -31.38 30.99
CA THR A 39 -5.96 -31.44 31.94
C THR A 39 -7.23 -31.12 31.15
N GLU A 40 -7.89 -32.18 30.70
CA GLU A 40 -9.27 -32.12 30.20
C GLU A 40 -10.19 -31.69 31.35
N CYS A 41 -10.70 -30.47 31.28
CA CYS A 41 -11.78 -30.01 32.13
C CYS A 41 -13.06 -29.97 31.28
N LYS A 42 -13.94 -30.95 31.51
CA LYS A 42 -15.30 -31.05 30.97
C LYS A 42 -16.17 -29.97 31.63
N PRO A 43 -16.75 -28.99 30.91
CA PRO A 43 -17.77 -28.12 31.48
C PRO A 43 -19.12 -28.83 31.47
N ALA A 44 -19.77 -28.84 32.63
CA ALA A 44 -21.13 -29.31 32.84
C ALA A 44 -22.14 -28.50 32.02
N GLU A 45 -23.13 -29.20 31.47
CA GLU A 45 -24.27 -28.62 30.74
C GLU A 45 -25.12 -27.75 31.67
N PRO A 46 -25.32 -26.45 31.38
CA PRO A 46 -26.26 -25.63 32.12
C PRO A 46 -27.69 -25.94 31.67
N ASN A 47 -28.50 -26.30 32.66
CA ASN A 47 -29.94 -26.54 32.57
C ASN A 47 -30.66 -25.28 32.05
N VAL A 48 -31.19 -25.35 30.83
CA VAL A 48 -31.89 -24.23 30.17
C VAL A 48 -33.32 -24.14 30.70
N MET A 49 -33.55 -23.24 31.66
CA MET A 49 -34.90 -22.79 32.01
C MET A 49 -35.44 -21.89 30.89
N VAL A 50 -36.38 -22.42 30.12
CA VAL A 50 -37.17 -21.68 29.12
C VAL A 50 -38.13 -20.75 29.86
N VAL A 51 -37.75 -19.48 30.02
CA VAL A 51 -38.64 -18.42 30.50
C VAL A 51 -39.37 -17.86 29.27
N LEU A 52 -40.66 -18.18 29.16
CA LEU A 52 -41.58 -17.59 28.18
C LEU A 52 -41.69 -16.08 28.43
N ALA A 53 -41.09 -15.29 27.53
CA ALA A 53 -41.21 -13.84 27.55
C ALA A 53 -42.58 -13.40 26.98
N PRO A 54 -43.19 -12.34 27.53
CA PRO A 54 -44.47 -11.82 27.07
C PRO A 54 -44.38 -11.18 25.69
N ASP A 55 -45.41 -11.42 24.88
CA ASP A 55 -45.60 -10.92 23.52
C ASP A 55 -45.37 -9.40 23.44
N ARG A 56 -44.27 -9.02 22.78
CA ARG A 56 -44.03 -7.61 22.42
C ARG A 56 -44.86 -7.26 21.19
N PRO A 57 -45.56 -6.11 21.19
CA PRO A 57 -46.30 -5.64 20.03
C PRO A 57 -45.35 -5.40 18.86
N THR A 58 -45.63 -6.08 17.75
CA THR A 58 -44.93 -5.95 16.47
C THR A 58 -45.18 -4.55 15.91
N VAL A 59 -44.27 -3.62 16.19
CA VAL A 59 -44.24 -2.32 15.49
C VAL A 59 -43.84 -2.63 14.05
N ALA A 60 -44.76 -2.41 13.11
CA ALA A 60 -44.50 -2.54 11.68
C ALA A 60 -43.36 -1.57 11.32
N ALA A 61 -42.14 -2.09 11.27
CA ALA A 61 -40.98 -1.36 10.79
C ALA A 61 -41.23 -1.07 9.31
N ASN A 62 -41.35 0.20 8.96
CA ASN A 62 -41.20 0.64 7.58
C ASN A 62 -39.78 0.27 7.15
N ILE A 63 -39.65 -0.89 6.52
CA ILE A 63 -38.43 -1.29 5.82
C ILE A 63 -38.43 -0.44 4.55
N GLU A 64 -37.88 0.77 4.64
CA GLU A 64 -37.39 1.45 3.44
C GLU A 64 -36.33 0.51 2.86
N GLU A 65 -36.69 -0.14 1.75
CA GLU A 65 -35.81 -1.04 1.01
C GLU A 65 -34.67 -0.18 0.46
N ASP A 66 -33.58 -0.10 1.22
CA ASP A 66 -32.39 0.69 0.90
C ASP A 66 -31.75 0.12 -0.37
N LEU A 67 -32.17 0.67 -1.51
CA LEU A 67 -31.67 0.25 -2.82
C LEU A 67 -30.15 0.41 -2.82
N PRO A 68 -29.39 -0.60 -3.28
CA PRO A 68 -27.94 -0.52 -3.29
C PRO A 68 -27.48 0.73 -4.05
N PRO A 69 -26.50 1.48 -3.53
CA PRO A 69 -26.04 2.69 -4.19
C PRO A 69 -25.56 2.38 -5.61
N PRO A 70 -25.79 3.31 -6.55
CA PRO A 70 -25.41 3.11 -7.95
C PRO A 70 -23.92 2.85 -8.08
N PRO A 71 -23.49 2.05 -9.06
CA PRO A 71 -22.07 1.77 -9.29
C PRO A 71 -21.31 3.08 -9.56
N LEU A 72 -20.10 3.19 -9.01
CA LEU A 72 -19.24 4.35 -9.24
C LEU A 72 -18.82 4.44 -10.70
N ASP A 73 -18.96 5.63 -11.26
CA ASP A 73 -18.40 5.94 -12.58
C ASP A 73 -16.86 5.94 -12.53
N ARG A 74 -16.26 5.14 -13.41
CA ARG A 74 -14.81 4.94 -13.59
C ARG A 74 -14.21 5.92 -14.61
N SER A 75 -15.00 6.84 -15.15
CA SER A 75 -14.49 7.89 -16.04
C SER A 75 -13.42 8.75 -15.35
N LEU A 76 -12.51 9.31 -16.16
CA LEU A 76 -11.47 10.20 -15.69
C LEU A 76 -12.08 11.47 -15.09
N ARG A 77 -11.81 11.72 -13.80
CA ARG A 77 -12.29 12.93 -13.10
C ARG A 77 -11.17 13.95 -13.02
N SER A 78 -11.40 15.17 -13.48
CA SER A 78 -10.47 16.29 -13.29
C SER A 78 -10.93 17.18 -12.13
N MET A 79 -10.02 17.56 -11.23
CA MET A 79 -10.33 18.41 -10.08
C MET A 79 -9.14 19.26 -9.61
N ASP A 80 -9.43 20.26 -8.78
CA ASP A 80 -8.41 20.98 -7.99
C ASP A 80 -7.98 20.12 -6.79
N ILE A 81 -6.70 20.19 -6.42
CA ILE A 81 -6.15 19.47 -5.27
C ILE A 81 -6.88 19.76 -3.95
N ARG A 82 -7.47 20.95 -3.81
CA ARG A 82 -8.27 21.34 -2.63
C ARG A 82 -9.47 20.43 -2.39
N ASN A 83 -10.04 19.86 -3.45
CA ASN A 83 -11.21 18.99 -3.38
C ASN A 83 -10.82 17.51 -3.34
N LEU A 84 -9.52 17.19 -3.30
CA LEU A 84 -9.04 15.80 -3.38
C LEU A 84 -9.64 14.92 -2.27
N VAL A 85 -9.70 15.42 -1.04
CA VAL A 85 -10.26 14.67 0.11
C VAL A 85 -11.72 14.30 -0.11
N GLU A 86 -12.51 15.27 -0.56
CA GLU A 86 -13.95 15.11 -0.79
C GLU A 86 -14.22 14.07 -1.89
N VAL A 87 -13.32 13.97 -2.87
CA VAL A 87 -13.46 12.97 -3.95
C VAL A 87 -12.90 11.61 -3.57
N LEU A 88 -11.82 11.54 -2.79
CA LEU A 88 -11.26 10.26 -2.34
C LEU A 88 -12.19 9.52 -1.38
N LYS A 89 -12.86 10.24 -0.49
CA LYS A 89 -13.75 9.65 0.52
C LYS A 89 -14.81 8.70 -0.06
N PRO A 90 -15.68 9.10 -1.01
CA PRO A 90 -16.70 8.22 -1.58
C PRO A 90 -16.13 7.05 -2.39
N ILE A 91 -14.91 7.19 -2.96
CA ILE A 91 -14.27 6.11 -3.71
C ILE A 91 -13.77 5.01 -2.76
N VAL A 92 -13.14 5.42 -1.66
CA VAL A 92 -12.52 4.51 -0.70
C VAL A 92 -13.54 3.90 0.27
N GLU A 93 -14.60 4.65 0.61
CA GLU A 93 -15.59 4.23 1.61
C GLU A 93 -16.88 3.69 0.97
N HIS A 94 -16.88 3.41 -0.33
CA HIS A 94 -18.05 2.91 -1.02
C HIS A 94 -18.52 1.55 -0.44
N PRO A 95 -19.80 1.40 -0.04
CA PRO A 95 -20.26 0.23 0.70
C PRO A 95 -20.30 -1.06 -0.14
N VAL A 96 -20.65 -0.94 -1.43
CA VAL A 96 -20.79 -2.10 -2.34
C VAL A 96 -19.45 -2.55 -2.89
N ARG A 97 -18.72 -1.65 -3.55
CA ARG A 97 -17.42 -1.93 -4.16
C ARG A 97 -16.49 -0.75 -3.99
N THR A 98 -15.38 -0.99 -3.30
CA THR A 98 -14.28 -0.04 -3.17
C THR A 98 -13.38 -0.13 -4.39
N TYR A 99 -12.91 1.00 -4.90
CA TYR A 99 -11.90 1.05 -5.96
C TYR A 99 -10.64 1.74 -5.44
N THR A 100 -9.50 1.44 -6.06
CA THR A 100 -8.23 2.08 -5.73
C THR A 100 -8.10 3.39 -6.52
N PRO A 101 -7.92 4.54 -5.86
CA PRO A 101 -7.71 5.80 -6.57
C PRO A 101 -6.37 5.80 -7.32
N LEU A 102 -6.39 6.14 -8.60
CA LEU A 102 -5.20 6.39 -9.42
C LEU A 102 -5.09 7.89 -9.69
N ILE A 103 -4.22 8.57 -8.97
CA ILE A 103 -4.06 10.02 -9.05
C ILE A 103 -2.95 10.38 -10.05
N LEU A 104 -3.32 11.09 -11.11
CA LEU A 104 -2.44 11.65 -12.13
C LEU A 104 -2.12 13.10 -11.75
N ASP A 105 -0.92 13.35 -11.27
CA ASP A 105 -0.46 14.68 -10.85
C ASP A 105 0.98 14.95 -11.31
N ARG A 106 1.13 15.68 -12.42
CA ARG A 106 2.44 16.09 -12.94
C ARG A 106 3.19 17.04 -12.00
N SER A 107 2.45 17.81 -11.20
CA SER A 107 3.03 18.83 -10.31
C SER A 107 3.62 18.25 -9.02
N ARG A 108 3.35 16.97 -8.72
CA ARG A 108 3.73 16.29 -7.46
C ARG A 108 3.24 16.99 -6.19
N ARG A 109 2.22 17.84 -6.29
CA ARG A 109 1.60 18.50 -5.13
C ARG A 109 0.85 17.48 -4.26
N VAL A 110 0.33 16.40 -4.85
CA VAL A 110 -0.34 15.32 -4.14
C VAL A 110 0.60 14.58 -3.20
N GLU A 111 1.85 14.34 -3.60
CA GLU A 111 2.86 13.75 -2.73
C GLU A 111 3.10 14.63 -1.51
N THR A 112 3.23 15.93 -1.71
CA THR A 112 3.36 16.90 -0.63
C THR A 112 2.12 16.90 0.28
N PHE A 113 0.92 16.84 -0.31
CA PHE A 113 -0.35 16.76 0.40
C PHE A 113 -0.40 15.54 1.34
N PHE A 114 -0.11 14.33 0.85
CA PHE A 114 -0.13 13.11 1.68
C PHE A 114 0.94 13.09 2.79
N ARG A 115 2.05 13.82 2.63
CA ARG A 115 3.07 13.93 3.68
C ARG A 115 2.65 14.85 4.83
N TYR A 116 1.85 15.87 4.56
CA TYR A 116 1.48 16.89 5.55
C TYR A 116 0.03 16.84 5.99
N SER A 117 -0.84 16.10 5.29
CA SER A 117 -2.24 15.95 5.65
C SER A 117 -2.37 15.05 6.89
N ALA A 118 -3.03 15.58 7.92
CA ALA A 118 -3.30 14.82 9.14
C ALA A 118 -4.26 13.64 8.89
N ASP A 119 -5.19 13.79 7.94
CA ASP A 119 -6.22 12.79 7.64
C ASP A 119 -5.71 11.64 6.78
N PHE A 120 -4.62 11.86 6.03
CA PHE A 120 -4.06 10.89 5.08
C PHE A 120 -2.56 10.67 5.29
N ASP A 121 -2.10 10.59 6.55
CA ASP A 121 -0.70 10.32 6.91
C ASP A 121 -0.16 9.15 6.06
N GLY A 122 0.63 9.51 5.06
CA GLY A 122 0.97 8.65 3.93
C GLY A 122 2.32 7.97 4.10
N ILE A 123 2.36 6.65 3.96
CA ILE A 123 3.61 5.88 3.83
C ILE A 123 3.88 5.69 2.34
N PHE A 124 5.00 6.22 1.87
CA PHE A 124 5.35 6.22 0.46
C PHE A 124 6.11 4.96 0.07
N LEU A 125 5.63 4.31 -0.99
CA LEU A 125 6.31 3.23 -1.70
C LEU A 125 6.81 3.80 -3.04
N PRO A 126 8.10 4.19 -3.14
CA PRO A 126 8.67 4.75 -4.37
C PRO A 126 8.94 3.64 -5.40
N ALA A 127 7.94 3.29 -6.21
CA ALA A 127 8.00 2.17 -7.14
C ALA A 127 9.15 2.33 -8.16
N LYS A 128 9.35 3.55 -8.68
CA LYS A 128 10.45 3.86 -9.62
C LYS A 128 11.83 3.54 -9.03
N LYS A 129 12.03 3.75 -7.72
CA LYS A 129 13.30 3.43 -7.05
C LYS A 129 13.60 1.93 -7.12
N PHE A 130 12.59 1.09 -6.87
CA PHE A 130 12.74 -0.36 -6.91
C PHE A 130 13.00 -0.86 -8.33
N LEU A 131 12.28 -0.32 -9.32
CA LEU A 131 12.52 -0.62 -10.73
C LEU A 131 13.95 -0.29 -11.16
N LEU A 132 14.42 0.92 -10.83
CA LEU A 132 15.77 1.36 -11.18
C LEU A 132 16.85 0.52 -10.50
N LYS A 133 16.73 0.26 -9.19
CA LYS A 133 17.75 -0.50 -8.45
C LYS A 133 17.85 -1.96 -8.87
N THR A 134 16.74 -2.59 -9.23
CA THR A 134 16.70 -4.02 -9.58
C THR A 134 16.97 -4.30 -11.05
N LEU A 135 16.30 -3.60 -11.96
CA LEU A 135 16.37 -3.89 -13.40
C LEU A 135 17.48 -3.12 -14.12
N VAL A 136 17.66 -1.85 -13.79
CA VAL A 136 18.59 -0.96 -14.50
C VAL A 136 19.98 -1.00 -13.88
N GLN A 137 20.08 -0.75 -12.57
CA GLN A 137 21.35 -0.65 -11.86
C GLN A 137 21.84 -2.00 -11.32
N LYS A 138 20.93 -2.96 -11.11
CA LYS A 138 21.21 -4.28 -10.51
C LYS A 138 21.99 -4.18 -9.18
N THR A 139 21.76 -3.11 -8.43
CA THR A 139 22.37 -2.86 -7.12
C THR A 139 21.58 -3.51 -5.98
N MET A 140 20.36 -3.96 -6.28
CA MET A 140 19.45 -4.62 -5.37
C MET A 140 18.85 -5.83 -6.08
N THR A 141 18.75 -6.97 -5.39
CA THR A 141 18.08 -8.15 -5.94
C THR A 141 16.56 -8.01 -5.84
N LEU A 142 15.80 -8.71 -6.69
CA LEU A 142 14.34 -8.69 -6.65
C LEU A 142 13.76 -9.12 -5.28
N PRO A 143 14.26 -10.18 -4.61
CA PRO A 143 13.78 -10.57 -3.29
C PRO A 143 14.02 -9.50 -2.22
N GLU A 144 15.16 -8.82 -2.26
CA GLU A 144 15.44 -7.70 -1.34
C GLU A 144 14.46 -6.54 -1.58
N ALA A 145 14.14 -6.23 -2.84
CA ALA A 145 13.20 -5.17 -3.18
C ALA A 145 11.78 -5.48 -2.68
N LEU A 146 11.33 -6.72 -2.89
CA LEU A 146 10.05 -7.19 -2.36
C LEU A 146 10.00 -7.14 -0.83
N GLU A 147 11.11 -7.40 -0.15
CA GLU A 147 11.20 -7.30 1.31
C GLU A 147 11.12 -5.84 1.82
N GLU A 148 11.78 -4.90 1.16
CA GLU A 148 11.63 -3.47 1.48
C GLU A 148 10.17 -3.02 1.28
N MET A 149 9.53 -3.46 0.18
CA MET A 149 8.13 -3.14 -0.11
C MET A 149 7.16 -3.76 0.90
N ARG A 150 7.39 -5.02 1.30
CA ARG A 150 6.65 -5.70 2.37
C ARG A 150 6.73 -4.92 3.67
N THR A 151 7.92 -4.46 4.04
CA THR A 151 8.14 -3.70 5.27
C THR A 151 7.30 -2.41 5.29
N LEU A 152 7.25 -1.68 4.17
CA LEU A 152 6.42 -0.47 4.04
C LEU A 152 4.92 -0.79 4.12
N LEU A 153 4.47 -1.85 3.44
CA LEU A 153 3.09 -2.33 3.50
C LEU A 153 2.67 -2.71 4.93
N VAL A 154 3.47 -3.52 5.62
CA VAL A 154 3.21 -3.94 6.99
C VAL A 154 3.21 -2.76 7.94
N THR A 155 4.12 -1.79 7.75
CA THR A 155 4.14 -0.54 8.50
C THR A 155 2.84 0.25 8.31
N ALA A 156 2.34 0.34 7.07
CA ALA A 156 1.09 1.04 6.78
C ALA A 156 -0.12 0.35 7.42
N MET A 157 -0.21 -0.98 7.32
CA MET A 157 -1.26 -1.78 7.97
C MET A 157 -1.22 -1.66 9.50
N LYS A 158 -0.02 -1.74 10.08
CA LYS A 158 0.20 -1.69 11.53
C LYS A 158 -0.22 -0.35 12.13
N TYR A 159 -0.02 0.74 11.41
CA TYR A 159 -0.38 2.09 11.89
C TYR A 159 -1.71 2.60 11.34
N GLY A 160 -2.40 1.85 10.48
CA GLY A 160 -3.67 2.28 9.88
C GLY A 160 -3.49 3.48 8.95
N ARG A 161 -2.32 3.58 8.31
CA ARG A 161 -1.92 4.70 7.45
C ARG A 161 -2.20 4.40 5.98
N THR A 162 -2.26 5.44 5.17
CA THR A 162 -2.44 5.28 3.72
C THR A 162 -1.11 4.85 3.09
N LEU A 163 -1.08 3.73 2.38
CA LEU A 163 0.05 3.34 1.55
C LEU A 163 -0.06 4.05 0.20
N VAL A 164 0.86 4.97 -0.09
CA VAL A 164 0.91 5.72 -1.34
C VAL A 164 1.95 5.08 -2.26
N VAL A 165 1.48 4.42 -3.32
CA VAL A 165 2.33 3.80 -4.35
C VAL A 165 2.70 4.88 -5.37
N ASP A 166 3.91 5.43 -5.24
CA ASP A 166 4.42 6.44 -6.17
C ASP A 166 5.09 5.79 -7.38
N MET A 167 4.36 5.78 -8.50
CA MET A 167 4.83 5.29 -9.79
C MET A 167 5.76 6.28 -10.50
N ALA A 168 5.74 7.56 -10.10
CA ALA A 168 6.38 8.65 -10.81
C ALA A 168 6.06 8.57 -12.33
N ASP A 169 7.09 8.67 -13.17
CA ASP A 169 7.10 8.57 -14.63
C ASP A 169 7.46 7.15 -15.12
N SER A 170 7.16 6.12 -14.33
CA SER A 170 7.49 4.75 -14.68
C SER A 170 6.32 3.80 -14.45
N ALA A 171 6.15 2.83 -15.36
CA ALA A 171 5.20 1.75 -15.23
C ALA A 171 5.86 0.55 -14.55
N THR A 172 5.91 0.55 -13.21
CA THR A 172 6.45 -0.59 -12.44
C THR A 172 5.49 -1.76 -12.52
N ASP A 173 5.95 -2.88 -13.09
CA ASP A 173 5.15 -4.08 -13.35
C ASP A 173 4.82 -4.83 -12.04
N PHE A 174 3.66 -4.51 -11.47
CA PHE A 174 3.08 -5.16 -10.30
C PHE A 174 2.24 -6.39 -10.66
N THR A 175 1.90 -6.57 -11.94
CA THR A 175 1.12 -7.72 -12.40
C THR A 175 1.98 -8.98 -12.44
N HIS A 176 3.24 -8.87 -12.85
CA HIS A 176 4.10 -10.03 -13.11
C HIS A 176 5.42 -10.02 -12.36
N LYS A 177 6.16 -8.90 -12.36
CA LYS A 177 7.55 -8.86 -11.85
C LYS A 177 7.66 -8.55 -10.36
N PHE A 178 6.98 -7.50 -9.90
CA PHE A 178 7.04 -7.02 -8.51
C PHE A 178 5.85 -7.54 -7.70
N THR A 179 5.60 -8.85 -7.79
CA THR A 179 4.54 -9.52 -7.03
C THR A 179 5.07 -10.82 -6.43
N SER A 180 4.64 -11.12 -5.21
CA SER A 180 4.95 -12.36 -4.50
C SER A 180 3.94 -12.57 -3.39
N GLU A 181 3.36 -13.77 -3.29
CA GLU A 181 2.34 -14.09 -2.28
C GLU A 181 2.84 -13.94 -0.84
N ASP A 182 4.12 -14.22 -0.59
CA ASP A 182 4.73 -14.22 0.76
C ASP A 182 5.36 -12.88 1.15
N ALA A 183 5.55 -11.97 0.19
CA ALA A 183 6.23 -10.69 0.43
C ALA A 183 5.37 -9.49 0.03
N PHE A 184 4.94 -9.41 -1.23
CA PHE A 184 4.16 -8.28 -1.71
C PHE A 184 3.10 -8.77 -2.71
N PRO A 185 1.92 -9.17 -2.23
CA PRO A 185 0.82 -9.67 -3.07
C PRO A 185 0.16 -8.49 -3.76
N ALA A 186 0.76 -8.04 -4.86
CA ALA A 186 0.46 -6.74 -5.43
C ALA A 186 -1.00 -6.62 -5.92
N ILE A 187 -1.59 -7.71 -6.41
CA ILE A 187 -2.98 -7.75 -6.85
C ILE A 187 -3.92 -7.50 -5.66
N GLU A 188 -3.68 -8.16 -4.53
CA GLU A 188 -4.47 -8.03 -3.31
C GLU A 188 -4.29 -6.65 -2.66
N VAL A 189 -3.07 -6.10 -2.71
CA VAL A 189 -2.76 -4.76 -2.20
C VAL A 189 -3.44 -3.68 -3.06
N LEU A 190 -3.40 -3.81 -4.39
CA LEU A 190 -3.93 -2.81 -5.32
C LEU A 190 -5.43 -2.96 -5.59
N SER A 191 -6.06 -4.06 -5.16
CA SER A 191 -7.51 -4.26 -5.28
C SER A 191 -8.26 -3.65 -4.10
N GLU A 192 -9.45 -3.11 -4.35
CA GLU A 192 -10.36 -2.63 -3.30
C GLU A 192 -9.71 -1.64 -2.32
N CYS A 193 -8.80 -0.77 -2.78
CA CYS A 193 -8.04 0.17 -1.96
C CYS A 193 -7.27 -0.52 -0.81
N GLY A 194 -6.79 -1.74 -1.04
CA GLY A 194 -6.09 -2.55 -0.04
C GLY A 194 -7.00 -3.20 1.01
N ARG A 195 -8.32 -3.07 0.89
CA ARG A 195 -9.28 -3.67 1.83
C ARG A 195 -9.16 -5.19 1.90
N ARG A 196 -8.70 -5.85 0.83
CA ARG A 196 -8.42 -7.30 0.87
C ARG A 196 -7.35 -7.64 1.89
N MET A 197 -6.39 -6.77 2.14
CA MET A 197 -5.32 -6.99 3.11
C MET A 197 -5.80 -6.89 4.57
N THR A 198 -7.02 -6.43 4.86
CA THR A 198 -7.55 -6.44 6.24
C THR A 198 -7.94 -7.85 6.70
N LYS A 199 -8.13 -8.80 5.76
CA LYS A 199 -8.47 -10.19 6.06
C LYS A 199 -7.23 -10.96 6.52
N GLU A 200 -7.36 -11.72 7.60
CA GLU A 200 -6.28 -12.53 8.17
C GLU A 200 -5.64 -13.49 7.17
N ALA A 201 -6.44 -14.13 6.32
CA ALA A 201 -5.94 -15.02 5.27
C ALA A 201 -4.93 -14.35 4.31
N ASN A 202 -4.99 -13.02 4.15
CA ASN A 202 -4.12 -12.27 3.25
C ASN A 202 -2.93 -11.67 3.99
N TRP A 203 -3.14 -10.97 5.11
CA TRP A 203 -2.02 -10.35 5.82
C TRP A 203 -1.12 -11.37 6.54
N ALA A 204 -1.65 -12.53 6.96
CA ALA A 204 -0.85 -13.55 7.64
C ALA A 204 0.27 -14.13 6.75
N LYS A 205 0.14 -14.02 5.42
CA LYS A 205 1.16 -14.46 4.45
C LYS A 205 2.38 -13.53 4.41
N VAL A 206 2.17 -12.23 4.66
CA VAL A 206 3.21 -11.19 4.55
C VAL A 206 3.78 -10.73 5.89
N VAL A 207 3.05 -10.94 6.99
CA VAL A 207 3.47 -10.55 8.33
C VAL A 207 4.40 -11.60 8.93
N ARG A 208 5.59 -11.17 9.37
CA ARG A 208 6.57 -12.03 10.04
C ARG A 208 6.44 -11.93 11.55
N ASP A 209 7.05 -12.87 12.27
CA ASP A 209 7.04 -12.86 13.74
C ASP A 209 7.62 -11.58 14.34
N ALA A 210 8.61 -10.98 13.67
CA ALA A 210 9.24 -9.72 14.09
C ALA A 210 8.31 -8.50 13.98
N ASP A 211 7.25 -8.59 13.16
CA ASP A 211 6.30 -7.49 12.96
C ASP A 211 5.17 -7.50 14.01
N ARG A 212 5.01 -8.61 14.74
CA ARG A 212 3.94 -8.82 15.72
C ARG A 212 4.24 -8.10 17.03
N GLU A 213 3.26 -7.40 17.57
CA GLU A 213 3.35 -6.77 18.90
C GLU A 213 2.74 -7.71 19.93
N ASN A 214 3.54 -8.19 20.88
CA ASN A 214 3.12 -9.18 21.88
C ASN A 214 2.56 -10.48 21.25
N GLY A 215 3.10 -10.88 20.10
CA GLY A 215 2.69 -12.10 19.38
C GLY A 215 1.41 -11.94 18.53
N VAL A 216 0.79 -10.76 18.52
CA VAL A 216 -0.43 -10.48 17.75
C VAL A 216 -0.14 -9.42 16.68
N PHE A 217 -0.80 -9.55 15.53
CA PHE A 217 -0.83 -8.52 14.51
C PHE A 217 -2.29 -8.20 14.18
N VAL A 218 -2.62 -6.92 14.18
CA VAL A 218 -3.96 -6.43 13.82
C VAL A 218 -3.76 -5.28 12.84
N VAL A 219 -4.42 -5.36 11.68
CA VAL A 219 -4.49 -4.25 10.74
C VAL A 219 -5.35 -3.17 11.36
N ARG A 220 -4.79 -1.98 11.61
CA ARG A 220 -5.54 -0.87 12.20
C ARG A 220 -6.53 -0.30 11.19
N GLU A 221 -7.64 0.19 11.71
CA GLU A 221 -8.61 0.95 10.93
C GLU A 221 -7.93 2.17 10.29
N GLY A 222 -8.37 2.53 9.09
CA GLY A 222 -7.78 3.62 8.30
C GLY A 222 -6.73 3.19 7.27
N PHE A 223 -6.26 1.93 7.30
CA PHE A 223 -5.39 1.42 6.23
C PHE A 223 -6.09 1.48 4.87
N LYS A 224 -5.47 2.20 3.94
CA LYS A 224 -5.96 2.50 2.59
C LYS A 224 -4.80 2.46 1.60
N VAL A 225 -5.06 2.19 0.33
CA VAL A 225 -4.04 2.19 -0.74
C VAL A 225 -4.41 3.19 -1.82
N VAL A 226 -3.46 4.03 -2.21
CA VAL A 226 -3.59 5.03 -3.28
C VAL A 226 -2.42 4.90 -4.22
N VAL A 227 -2.65 5.01 -5.53
CA VAL A 227 -1.60 5.02 -6.55
C VAL A 227 -1.45 6.44 -7.08
N THR A 228 -0.21 6.94 -7.16
CA THR A 228 0.09 8.24 -7.78
C THR A 228 1.01 8.06 -8.98
N SER A 229 0.81 8.87 -10.01
CA SER A 229 1.64 8.87 -11.22
C SER A 229 1.77 10.28 -11.79
N VAL A 230 2.86 10.53 -12.52
CA VAL A 230 3.10 11.79 -13.25
C VAL A 230 2.91 11.64 -14.77
N PHE A 231 2.32 10.52 -15.24
CA PHE A 231 2.01 10.33 -16.66
C PHE A 231 1.02 11.38 -17.18
N LEU A 232 1.10 11.64 -18.49
CA LEU A 232 0.14 12.47 -19.21
C LEU A 232 -1.21 11.75 -19.32
N ILE A 233 -2.29 12.53 -19.35
CA ILE A 233 -3.66 11.99 -19.53
C ILE A 233 -3.80 11.20 -20.84
N ALA A 234 -3.07 11.59 -21.88
CA ALA A 234 -3.11 10.91 -23.17
C ALA A 234 -2.50 9.50 -23.11
N ASP A 235 -1.50 9.30 -22.24
CA ASP A 235 -0.63 8.11 -22.32
C ASP A 235 -0.76 7.18 -21.11
N TYR A 236 -1.35 7.63 -19.99
CA TYR A 236 -1.36 6.85 -18.74
C TYR A 236 -2.00 5.48 -18.91
N ASP A 237 -3.07 5.36 -19.71
CA ASP A 237 -3.77 4.10 -19.89
C ASP A 237 -2.90 3.07 -20.60
N GLU A 238 -2.20 3.47 -21.68
CA GLU A 238 -1.32 2.58 -22.43
C GLU A 238 -0.16 2.08 -21.55
N PHE A 239 0.49 3.00 -20.81
CA PHE A 239 1.64 2.64 -19.98
C PHE A 239 1.25 1.81 -18.76
N LEU A 240 0.13 2.14 -18.09
CA LEU A 240 -0.23 1.52 -16.82
C LEU A 240 -1.05 0.23 -16.97
N ARG A 241 -1.74 0.01 -18.08
CA ARG A 241 -2.59 -1.17 -18.30
C ARG A 241 -1.85 -2.50 -18.21
N SER A 242 -0.57 -2.54 -18.58
CA SER A 242 0.27 -3.74 -18.44
C SER A 242 0.87 -3.89 -17.04
N ALA A 243 0.99 -2.79 -16.30
CA ALA A 243 1.75 -2.72 -15.05
C ALA A 243 0.88 -2.90 -13.79
N ILE A 244 -0.39 -2.47 -13.84
CA ILE A 244 -1.33 -2.51 -12.71
C ILE A 244 -2.73 -2.96 -13.17
N PRO A 245 -3.56 -3.53 -12.27
CA PRO A 245 -4.93 -3.93 -12.59
C PRO A 245 -5.84 -2.72 -12.76
N MET A 246 -5.86 -2.12 -13.96
CA MET A 246 -6.65 -0.93 -14.28
C MET A 246 -8.15 -1.10 -14.02
N ASP A 247 -8.65 -2.34 -14.00
CA ASP A 247 -10.05 -2.66 -13.69
C ASP A 247 -10.49 -2.39 -12.25
N GLU A 248 -9.53 -2.30 -11.33
CA GLU A 248 -9.77 -1.97 -9.93
C GLU A 248 -9.46 -0.50 -9.61
N MET A 249 -9.18 0.31 -10.63
CA MET A 249 -8.74 1.70 -10.47
C MET A 249 -9.81 2.72 -10.91
N ILE A 250 -9.86 3.87 -10.22
CA ILE A 250 -10.58 5.08 -10.66
C ILE A 250 -9.56 6.20 -10.91
N PRO A 251 -9.38 6.64 -12.17
CA PRO A 251 -8.40 7.67 -12.51
C PRO A 251 -8.91 9.07 -12.13
N ILE A 252 -8.04 9.82 -11.44
CA ILE A 252 -8.25 11.19 -10.97
C ILE A 252 -7.12 12.06 -11.50
N HIS A 253 -7.42 13.10 -12.25
CA HIS A 253 -6.46 14.08 -12.74
C HIS A 253 -6.49 15.35 -11.90
N ILE A 254 -5.33 15.79 -11.44
CA ILE A 254 -5.17 17.04 -10.68
C ILE A 254 -4.84 18.18 -11.64
N GLN A 255 -5.73 19.16 -11.72
CA GLN A 255 -5.54 20.35 -12.55
C GLN A 255 -4.33 21.16 -12.05
N PRO A 256 -3.51 21.74 -12.96
CA PRO A 256 -2.43 22.64 -12.59
C PRO A 256 -2.97 23.87 -11.82
N ALA A 257 -2.11 24.53 -11.04
CA ALA A 257 -2.53 25.75 -10.35
C ALA A 257 -2.90 26.83 -11.37
N GLN A 258 -3.93 27.62 -11.09
CA GLN A 258 -4.29 28.78 -11.93
C GLN A 258 -3.10 29.75 -11.97
N GLY A 259 -2.37 29.79 -13.08
CA GLY A 259 -1.16 30.57 -13.26
C GLY A 259 0.02 29.78 -13.84
N ASP A 260 0.01 28.46 -13.69
CA ASP A 260 0.99 27.56 -14.30
C ASP A 260 0.45 27.10 -15.67
N ALA A 261 0.31 28.03 -16.62
CA ALA A 261 0.03 27.63 -18.00
C ALA A 261 1.30 26.98 -18.57
N ASP A 262 1.19 25.71 -18.97
CA ASP A 262 2.27 24.85 -19.48
C ASP A 262 3.27 25.61 -20.37
N SER A 263 4.39 26.01 -19.77
CA SER A 263 5.58 26.52 -20.46
C SER A 263 6.56 25.40 -20.76
#